data_AF-A0A8T3MXZ8-F1
#
_entry.id   AF-A0A8T3MXZ8-F1
#
_cell.length_a   1.000
_cell.length_b   1.000
_cell.length_c   1.000
_cell.angle_alpha   90.00
_cell.angle_beta   90.00
_cell.angle_gamma   90.00
#
_symmetry.space_group_name_H-M   'P 1'
#
loop_
_entity.id
_entity.type
_entity.pdbx_description
1 polymer ?
#
loop_
_entity_poly.entity_id
_entity_poly.type
_entity_poly.pdbx_seq_one_letter_code
_entity_poly.pdbx_strand_id
1 'polypeptide(L)'
;MDEATFWSLIDRFDWSKEEDDDIIEPAVLALALLPDSQIAGFQQVLARKLYDLDGRAWARECGELIWFGDPDRLAVDGFLYARALVVANGREFYEAVRADPTTMPKDADFEAILMLAADAYDRKTGLEWEELDDTDVSYETFSNAAGWPAI
;
A
#
# COMPACT_ATOMS: atom_id res chain seq x y z
N MET A 1 1.46 -10.64 11.25
CA MET A 1 2.58 -9.78 11.67
C MET A 1 2.04 -8.70 12.61
N ASP A 2 2.84 -8.17 13.53
CA ASP A 2 2.46 -6.98 14.30
C ASP A 2 2.87 -5.67 13.59
N GLU A 3 2.27 -4.54 13.99
CA GLU A 3 2.55 -3.26 13.32
C GLU A 3 4.01 -2.81 13.45
N ALA A 4 4.65 -3.06 14.59
CA ALA A 4 6.03 -2.65 14.80
C ALA A 4 6.97 -3.33 13.80
N THR A 5 6.77 -4.63 13.57
CA THR A 5 7.53 -5.41 12.61
C THR A 5 7.24 -4.94 11.18
N PHE A 6 5.97 -4.71 10.84
CA PHE A 6 5.57 -4.19 9.53
C PHE A 6 6.30 -2.88 9.20
N TRP A 7 6.20 -1.89 10.08
CA TRP A 7 6.86 -0.59 9.85
C TRP A 7 8.39 -0.70 9.81
N SER A 8 8.99 -1.59 10.60
CA SER A 8 10.44 -1.84 10.55
C SER A 8 10.92 -2.46 9.22
N LEU A 9 10.02 -3.07 8.44
CA LEU A 9 10.32 -3.54 7.08
C LEU A 9 10.21 -2.39 6.08
N ILE A 10 9.17 -1.54 6.21
CA ILE A 10 9.01 -0.34 5.38
C ILE A 10 10.19 0.62 5.54
N ASP A 11 10.69 0.79 6.77
CA ASP A 11 11.86 1.64 7.07
C ASP A 11 13.16 1.20 6.37
N ARG A 12 13.16 0.02 5.72
CA ARG A 12 14.29 -0.49 4.95
C ARG A 12 14.30 -0.02 3.50
N PHE A 13 13.25 0.67 3.03
CA PHE A 13 13.18 1.14 1.65
C PHE A 13 14.36 2.07 1.34
N ASP A 14 15.09 1.79 0.27
CA ASP A 14 16.25 2.57 -0.13
C ASP A 14 15.87 3.62 -1.17
N TRP A 15 15.33 4.75 -0.70
CA TRP A 15 14.94 5.89 -1.53
C TRP A 15 16.11 6.58 -2.26
N SER A 16 17.35 6.09 -2.13
CA SER A 16 18.46 6.53 -2.98
C SER A 16 18.50 5.84 -4.35
N LYS A 17 17.68 4.81 -4.55
CA LYS A 17 17.52 4.09 -5.83
C LYS A 17 16.56 4.82 -6.75
N GLU A 18 16.70 4.55 -8.05
CA GLU A 18 15.86 5.14 -9.09
C GLU A 18 14.69 4.24 -9.48
N GLU A 19 14.90 2.91 -9.48
CA GLU A 19 13.86 1.93 -9.84
C GLU A 19 13.11 1.46 -8.58
N ASP A 20 11.78 1.38 -8.65
CA ASP A 20 10.93 1.05 -7.51
C ASP A 20 11.24 -0.34 -6.92
N ASP A 21 11.54 -1.33 -7.78
CA ASP A 21 11.94 -2.68 -7.35
C ASP A 21 13.23 -2.63 -6.52
N ASP A 22 14.19 -1.80 -6.91
CA ASP A 22 15.45 -1.62 -6.17
C ASP A 22 15.23 -0.88 -4.84
N ILE A 23 14.22 0.01 -4.76
CA ILE A 23 13.83 0.71 -3.53
C ILE A 23 13.33 -0.31 -2.49
N ILE A 24 12.47 -1.26 -2.88
CA ILE A 24 11.85 -2.22 -1.95
C ILE A 24 12.70 -3.46 -1.66
N GLU A 25 13.69 -3.77 -2.51
CA GLU A 25 14.52 -4.99 -2.41
C GLU A 25 15.10 -5.25 -1.00
N PRO A 26 15.60 -4.25 -0.23
CA PRO A 26 16.08 -4.50 1.14
C PRO A 26 14.99 -5.01 2.09
N ALA A 27 13.73 -4.59 1.89
CA ALA A 27 12.58 -5.06 2.66
C ALA A 27 12.13 -6.46 2.19
N VAL A 28 12.13 -6.71 0.87
CA VAL A 28 11.86 -8.03 0.28
C VAL A 28 12.82 -9.07 0.85
N LEU A 29 14.13 -8.79 0.80
CA LEU A 29 15.17 -9.66 1.35
C LEU A 29 14.98 -9.92 2.85
N ALA A 30 14.60 -8.90 3.61
CA ALA A 30 14.36 -9.03 5.05
C ALA A 30 13.12 -9.87 5.35
N LEU A 31 12.04 -9.66 4.60
CA LEU A 31 10.79 -10.39 4.75
C LEU A 31 10.95 -11.87 4.37
N ALA A 32 11.72 -12.17 3.31
CA ALA A 32 11.99 -13.53 2.84
C ALA A 32 12.70 -14.42 3.89
N LEU A 33 13.39 -13.82 4.87
CA LEU A 33 14.02 -14.54 5.98
C LEU A 33 13.03 -14.95 7.09
N LEU A 34 11.79 -14.45 7.05
CA LEU A 34 10.77 -14.76 8.05
C LEU A 34 9.94 -15.99 7.66
N PRO A 35 9.21 -16.62 8.61
CA PRO A 35 8.26 -17.70 8.29
C PRO A 35 7.17 -17.26 7.30
N ASP A 36 6.58 -18.20 6.55
CA ASP A 36 5.55 -17.88 5.53
C ASP A 36 4.34 -17.16 6.14
N SER A 37 4.00 -17.51 7.39
CA SER A 37 2.94 -16.83 8.16
C SER A 37 3.24 -15.35 8.47
N GLN A 38 4.52 -14.94 8.46
CA GLN A 38 4.89 -13.53 8.55
C GLN A 38 4.86 -12.84 7.19
N ILE A 39 5.16 -13.55 6.09
CA ILE A 39 4.98 -13.02 4.73
C ILE A 39 3.49 -12.73 4.48
N ALA A 40 2.62 -13.72 4.70
CA ALA A 40 1.17 -13.55 4.72
C ALA A 40 0.74 -12.46 5.70
N GLY A 41 1.38 -12.43 6.87
CA GLY A 41 1.14 -11.42 7.89
C GLY A 41 1.48 -9.99 7.46
N PHE A 42 2.49 -9.78 6.61
CA PHE A 42 2.81 -8.48 6.04
C PHE A 42 1.69 -8.03 5.10
N GLN A 43 1.29 -8.91 4.18
CA GLN A 43 0.24 -8.64 3.19
C GLN A 43 -1.09 -8.28 3.86
N GLN A 44 -1.44 -8.99 4.94
CA GLN A 44 -2.62 -8.68 5.76
C GLN A 44 -2.56 -7.29 6.41
N VAL A 45 -1.38 -6.84 6.85
CA VAL A 45 -1.22 -5.50 7.42
C VAL A 45 -1.29 -4.44 6.33
N LEU A 46 -0.58 -4.65 5.21
CA LEU A 46 -0.61 -3.75 4.05
C LEU A 46 -2.04 -3.53 3.56
N ALA A 47 -2.79 -4.61 3.32
CA ALA A 47 -4.17 -4.57 2.86
C ALA A 47 -5.05 -3.69 3.76
N ARG A 48 -4.93 -3.85 5.09
CA ARG A 48 -5.69 -3.04 6.06
C ARG A 48 -5.27 -1.58 6.06
N LYS A 49 -3.98 -1.27 5.91
CA LYS A 49 -3.51 0.13 5.83
C LYS A 49 -4.04 0.83 4.59
N LEU A 50 -4.05 0.15 3.44
CA LEU A 50 -4.61 0.65 2.19
C LEU A 50 -6.14 0.81 2.27
N TYR A 51 -6.83 -0.18 2.84
CA TYR A 51 -8.28 -0.15 3.08
C TYR A 51 -8.70 1.04 3.96
N ASP A 52 -7.93 1.33 5.01
CA ASP A 52 -8.19 2.46 5.90
C ASP A 52 -8.14 3.83 5.20
N LEU A 53 -7.39 3.94 4.09
CA LEU A 53 -7.30 5.14 3.27
C LEU A 53 -8.23 5.11 2.05
N ASP A 54 -8.96 4.02 1.82
CA ASP A 54 -9.93 3.91 0.72
C ASP A 54 -11.19 4.73 1.03
N GLY A 55 -11.19 5.99 0.58
CA GLY A 55 -12.35 6.85 0.79
C GLY A 55 -12.29 8.16 0.01
N ARG A 56 -13.48 8.71 -0.24
CA ARG A 56 -13.69 9.93 -1.04
C ARG A 56 -12.87 11.11 -0.54
N ALA A 57 -12.70 11.23 0.78
CA ALA A 57 -11.96 12.32 1.39
C ALA A 57 -10.49 12.35 0.94
N TRP A 58 -9.84 11.19 0.83
CA TRP A 58 -8.47 11.09 0.33
C TRP A 58 -8.41 11.14 -1.20
N ALA A 59 -9.33 10.46 -1.88
CA ALA A 59 -9.32 10.41 -3.35
C ALA A 59 -9.42 11.80 -4.00
N ARG A 60 -10.26 12.69 -3.45
CA ARG A 60 -10.38 14.10 -3.89
C ARG A 60 -9.08 14.89 -3.77
N GLU A 61 -8.22 14.45 -2.87
CA GLU A 61 -6.96 15.09 -2.56
C GLU A 61 -5.79 14.43 -3.30
N CYS A 62 -6.01 13.57 -4.30
CA CYS A 62 -4.91 12.92 -5.05
C CYS A 62 -4.42 13.68 -6.29
N GLY A 63 -5.01 14.83 -6.62
CA GLY A 63 -4.64 15.59 -7.83
C GLY A 63 -5.50 15.24 -9.05
N GLU A 64 -5.28 15.95 -10.15
CA GLU A 64 -6.15 15.93 -11.34
C GLU A 64 -5.92 14.70 -12.24
N LEU A 65 -4.77 14.03 -12.12
CA LEU A 65 -4.50 12.78 -12.86
C LEU A 65 -5.23 11.59 -12.24
N ILE A 66 -5.60 11.70 -10.96
CA ILE A 66 -6.30 10.65 -10.22
C ILE A 66 -7.78 11.00 -10.06
N TRP A 67 -8.14 12.20 -9.61
CA TRP A 67 -9.52 12.60 -9.35
C TRP A 67 -10.12 13.45 -10.48
N PHE A 68 -11.19 12.95 -11.10
CA PHE A 68 -11.85 13.59 -12.25
C PHE A 68 -13.16 14.29 -11.92
N GLY A 69 -13.58 14.29 -10.64
CA GLY A 69 -14.77 14.98 -10.17
C GLY A 69 -15.97 14.08 -9.84
N ASP A 70 -17.12 14.71 -9.63
CA ASP A 70 -18.31 14.05 -9.08
C ASP A 70 -19.00 13.09 -10.09
N PRO A 71 -19.75 12.07 -9.61
CA PRO A 71 -19.98 11.77 -8.19
C PRO A 71 -18.77 11.13 -7.50
N ASP A 72 -18.00 10.28 -8.18
CA ASP A 72 -16.74 9.68 -7.71
C ASP A 72 -15.97 9.16 -8.93
N ARG A 73 -15.65 10.05 -9.88
CA ARG A 73 -14.90 9.68 -11.09
C ARG A 73 -13.41 9.82 -10.77
N LEU A 74 -12.68 8.71 -10.88
CA LEU A 74 -11.25 8.67 -10.61
C LEU A 74 -10.55 7.53 -11.37
N ALA A 75 -9.22 7.60 -11.46
CA ALA A 75 -8.38 6.46 -11.82
C ALA A 75 -8.27 5.51 -10.61
N VAL A 76 -8.94 4.36 -10.68
CA VAL A 76 -9.04 3.43 -9.54
C VAL A 76 -7.68 2.86 -9.12
N ASP A 77 -6.85 2.48 -10.08
CA ASP A 77 -5.49 1.97 -9.83
C ASP A 77 -4.58 3.10 -9.35
N GLY A 78 -4.66 4.27 -9.98
CA GLY A 78 -3.91 5.46 -9.55
C GLY A 78 -4.20 5.85 -8.09
N PHE A 79 -5.45 5.74 -7.65
CA PHE A 79 -5.78 5.97 -6.24
C PHE A 79 -5.25 4.87 -5.30
N LEU A 80 -5.26 3.61 -5.74
CA LEU A 80 -4.62 2.52 -4.99
C LEU A 80 -3.11 2.78 -4.85
N TYR A 81 -2.43 3.16 -5.92
CA TYR A 81 -0.99 3.38 -5.89
C TYR A 81 -0.60 4.66 -5.14
N ALA A 82 -1.45 5.69 -5.12
CA ALA A 82 -1.26 6.85 -4.25
C ALA A 82 -1.37 6.47 -2.75
N ARG A 83 -2.32 5.59 -2.38
CA ARG A 83 -2.41 5.04 -1.02
C ARG A 83 -1.19 4.17 -0.69
N ALA A 84 -0.68 3.42 -1.66
CA ALA A 84 0.53 2.62 -1.55
C ALA A 84 1.77 3.49 -1.28
N LEU A 85 1.92 4.61 -1.98
CA LEU A 85 2.94 5.63 -1.71
C LEU A 85 2.86 6.17 -0.28
N VAL A 86 1.64 6.40 0.24
CA VAL A 86 1.46 6.86 1.62
C VAL A 86 2.00 5.85 2.63
N VAL A 87 1.74 4.56 2.43
CA VAL A 87 2.26 3.51 3.30
C VAL A 87 3.78 3.37 3.14
N ALA A 88 4.30 3.43 1.91
CA ALA A 88 5.71 3.32 1.59
C ALA A 88 6.57 4.43 2.21
N ASN A 89 6.02 5.64 2.38
CA ASN A 89 6.69 6.76 3.06
C ASN A 89 6.77 6.60 4.60
N GLY A 90 6.31 5.46 5.12
CA GLY A 90 6.49 5.08 6.51
C GLY A 90 5.39 5.57 7.44
N ARG A 91 5.54 5.18 8.70
CA ARG A 91 4.48 5.26 9.72
C ARG A 91 4.00 6.69 9.98
N GLU A 92 4.94 7.62 10.17
CA GLU A 92 4.59 9.01 10.52
C GLU A 92 3.81 9.69 9.40
N PHE A 93 4.21 9.46 8.15
CA PHE A 93 3.51 9.98 6.98
C PHE A 93 2.12 9.37 6.84
N TYR A 94 2.01 8.04 6.98
CA TYR A 94 0.73 7.34 6.99
C TYR A 94 -0.23 7.90 8.05
N GLU A 95 0.24 8.06 9.30
CA GLU A 95 -0.58 8.59 10.39
C GLU A 95 -1.02 10.05 10.13
N ALA A 96 -0.13 10.87 9.54
CA ALA A 96 -0.45 12.25 9.18
C ALA A 96 -1.55 12.32 8.10
N VAL A 97 -1.40 11.57 7.01
CA VAL A 97 -2.39 11.52 5.92
C VAL A 97 -3.72 10.94 6.39
N ARG A 98 -3.69 9.90 7.23
CA ARG A 98 -4.91 9.32 7.81
C ARG A 98 -5.66 10.31 8.69
N ALA A 99 -4.96 11.22 9.37
CA ALA A 99 -5.56 12.26 10.20
C ALA A 99 -6.05 13.46 9.38
N ASP A 100 -5.37 13.78 8.27
CA ASP A 100 -5.68 14.91 7.40
C ASP A 100 -5.59 14.52 5.91
N PRO A 101 -6.72 14.24 5.25
CA PRO A 101 -6.73 13.86 3.84
C PRO A 101 -6.10 14.90 2.90
N THR A 102 -6.03 16.17 3.30
CA THR A 102 -5.46 17.23 2.44
C THR A 102 -3.97 17.09 2.21
N THR A 103 -3.28 16.27 3.01
CA THR A 103 -1.87 15.95 2.86
C THR A 103 -1.61 14.74 1.97
N MET A 104 -2.62 14.19 1.29
CA MET A 104 -2.41 13.15 0.27
C MET A 104 -1.40 13.61 -0.79
N PRO A 105 -0.48 12.73 -1.22
CA PRO A 105 0.36 12.98 -2.39
C PRO A 105 -0.49 13.34 -3.61
N LYS A 106 -0.08 14.39 -4.33
CA LYS A 106 -0.74 14.84 -5.56
C LYS A 106 -0.01 14.24 -6.75
N ASP A 107 -0.76 13.54 -7.61
CA ASP A 107 -0.27 13.04 -8.90
C ASP A 107 1.03 12.22 -8.76
N ALA A 108 1.13 11.43 -7.69
CA ALA A 108 2.27 10.60 -7.34
C ALA A 108 1.80 9.24 -6.82
N ASP A 109 2.57 8.20 -7.11
CA ASP A 109 2.26 6.80 -6.82
C ASP A 109 3.51 6.01 -6.40
N PHE A 110 3.28 4.78 -5.93
CA PHE A 110 4.32 3.79 -5.66
C PHE A 110 3.69 2.39 -5.62
N GLU A 111 3.60 1.74 -6.78
CA GLU A 111 2.92 0.45 -6.93
C GLU A 111 3.71 -0.71 -6.30
N ALA A 112 5.05 -0.67 -6.35
CA ALA A 112 5.91 -1.83 -6.06
C ALA A 112 5.67 -2.48 -4.68
N ILE A 113 5.27 -1.72 -3.66
CA ILE A 113 4.96 -2.26 -2.33
C ILE A 113 3.84 -3.33 -2.36
N LEU A 114 2.94 -3.30 -3.35
CA LEU A 114 1.88 -4.31 -3.50
C LEU A 114 2.43 -5.71 -3.80
N MET A 115 3.61 -5.79 -4.44
CA MET A 115 4.26 -7.06 -4.80
C MET A 115 5.24 -7.56 -3.74
N LEU A 116 5.62 -6.73 -2.77
CA LEU A 116 6.70 -7.00 -1.80
C LEU A 116 6.57 -8.38 -1.12
N ALA A 117 5.37 -8.76 -0.71
CA ALA A 117 5.15 -10.06 -0.06
C ALA A 117 5.22 -11.25 -1.03
N ALA A 118 4.73 -11.10 -2.26
CA ALA A 118 4.91 -12.10 -3.32
C ALA A 118 6.39 -12.26 -3.68
N ASP A 119 7.12 -11.17 -3.84
CA ASP A 119 8.54 -11.19 -4.14
C ASP A 119 9.35 -11.84 -3.02
N ALA A 120 8.97 -11.58 -1.76
CA ALA A 120 9.61 -12.21 -0.61
C ALA A 120 9.34 -13.73 -0.57
N TYR A 121 8.12 -14.16 -0.91
CA TYR A 121 7.76 -15.57 -0.98
C TYR A 121 8.50 -16.28 -2.12
N ASP A 122 8.54 -15.69 -3.32
CA ASP A 122 9.29 -16.22 -4.45
C ASP A 122 10.78 -16.27 -4.12
N ARG A 123 11.36 -15.21 -3.54
CA ARG A 123 12.77 -15.22 -3.13
C ARG A 123 13.09 -16.35 -2.15
N LYS A 124 12.16 -16.66 -1.25
CA LYS A 124 12.32 -17.70 -0.23
C LYS A 124 12.19 -19.11 -0.80
N THR A 125 11.24 -19.31 -1.71
CA THR A 125 10.77 -20.66 -2.10
C THR A 125 11.11 -21.03 -3.54
N GLY A 126 11.34 -20.03 -4.39
CA GLY A 126 11.43 -20.15 -5.85
C GLY A 126 10.08 -20.45 -6.52
N LEU A 127 8.97 -20.12 -5.86
CA LEU A 127 7.61 -20.36 -6.32
C LEU A 127 6.82 -19.05 -6.31
N GLU A 128 5.95 -18.89 -7.30
CA GLU A 128 4.96 -17.81 -7.33
C GLU A 128 3.96 -17.96 -6.18
N TRP A 129 3.54 -16.82 -5.60
CA TRP A 129 2.56 -16.82 -4.52
C TRP A 129 1.14 -16.61 -5.05
N GLU A 130 0.38 -17.70 -5.16
CA GLU A 130 -1.01 -17.66 -5.68
C GLU A 130 -2.03 -17.03 -4.71
N GLU A 131 -1.66 -16.80 -3.45
CA GLU A 131 -2.55 -16.35 -2.37
C GLU A 131 -2.32 -14.89 -1.96
N LEU A 132 -1.66 -14.08 -2.83
CA LEU A 132 -1.35 -12.68 -2.54
C LEU A 132 -2.59 -11.85 -2.14
N ASP A 133 -3.72 -12.12 -2.80
CA ASP A 133 -4.98 -11.41 -2.57
C ASP A 133 -5.84 -12.03 -1.44
N ASP A 134 -5.39 -13.14 -0.83
CA ASP A 134 -6.11 -13.79 0.29
C ASP A 134 -5.90 -13.02 1.60
N THR A 135 -6.59 -11.88 1.67
CA THR A 135 -6.57 -10.95 2.80
C THR A 135 -7.95 -10.74 3.39
N ASP A 136 -8.01 -10.34 4.67
CA ASP A 136 -9.29 -10.15 5.37
C ASP A 136 -10.14 -9.01 4.77
N VAL A 137 -9.50 -8.09 4.04
CA VAL A 137 -10.14 -6.96 3.35
C VAL A 137 -9.51 -6.80 1.97
N SER A 138 -10.32 -6.55 0.94
CA SER A 138 -9.77 -6.13 -0.35
C SER A 138 -9.26 -4.70 -0.25
N TYR A 139 -8.02 -4.44 -0.65
CA TYR A 139 -7.45 -3.09 -0.69
C TYR A 139 -7.83 -2.32 -1.96
N GLU A 140 -8.50 -2.98 -2.90
CA GLU A 140 -8.98 -2.37 -4.14
C GLU A 140 -9.87 -1.17 -3.86
N THR A 141 -9.75 -0.14 -4.71
CA THR A 141 -10.53 1.09 -4.59
C THR A 141 -12.03 0.80 -4.56
N PHE A 142 -12.77 1.46 -3.65
CA PHE A 142 -14.18 1.26 -3.30
C PHE A 142 -14.52 0.05 -2.42
N SER A 143 -13.55 -0.74 -1.97
CA SER A 143 -13.78 -1.87 -1.06
C SER A 143 -14.20 -1.43 0.34
N ASN A 144 -13.78 -0.25 0.79
CA ASN A 144 -14.22 0.36 2.04
C ASN A 144 -15.49 1.19 1.84
N ALA A 145 -16.63 0.51 1.82
CA ALA A 145 -17.93 1.17 1.64
C ALA A 145 -18.20 2.32 2.62
N ALA A 146 -17.61 2.30 3.83
CA ALA A 146 -17.74 3.39 4.80
C ALA A 146 -16.98 4.67 4.38
N GLY A 147 -15.90 4.54 3.60
CA GLY A 147 -15.16 5.65 3.01
C GLY A 147 -15.87 6.31 1.81
N TRP A 148 -16.92 5.67 1.29
CA TRP A 148 -17.66 6.08 0.09
C TRP A 148 -19.18 6.18 0.32
N PRO A 149 -19.65 6.98 1.30
CA PRO A 149 -21.08 7.10 1.58
C PRO A 149 -21.84 7.66 0.37
N ALA A 150 -23.09 7.25 0.16
CA ALA A 150 -23.92 7.73 -0.95
C ALA A 150 -24.02 9.26 -1.00
N ILE A 151 -24.01 9.82 -2.21
CA ILE A 151 -24.14 11.25 -2.51
C ILE A 151 -25.60 11.58 -2.81
#